data_AF-A0A2E1B2M9-F1
#
_entry.id   AF-A0A2E1B2M9-F1
#
_cell.length_a   1.000
_cell.length_b   1.000
_cell.length_c   1.000
_cell.angle_alpha   90.00
_cell.angle_beta   90.00
_cell.angle_gamma   90.00
#
_symmetry.space_group_name_H-M   'P 1'
#
loop_
_entity.id
_entity.type
_entity.pdbx_description
1 polymer ?
#
loop_
_entity_poly.entity_id
_entity_poly.type
_entity_poly.pdbx_seq_one_letter_code
_entity_poly.pdbx_strand_id
1 'polypeptide(L)'
;MKWTPAKLREAAAMKRDGCTYGDIAAHYRVSRSSVLGIANRNRDLFPKEDESERAARYEQLRGGESAPAAPAGPRFQWTDALRTDAARLYAEGQNARQISEAMGCCYSSATKMIAANPALFPKKKRVVEAKPAKAVKPSARMAGLALPGRPDGSAAKPRAVEVDLSQFAIPGVQPKTILTVGAGECRFPLSPADAAGGPDMPVCGAPVRAGASWCPTHCRDVFVERATENSGE
;
A
#
# COMPACT_ATOMS: atom_id res chain seq x y z
N MET A 1 12.29 -20.91 -3.80
CA MET A 1 13.22 -21.47 -2.80
C MET A 1 12.53 -21.50 -1.43
N LYS A 2 12.68 -22.57 -0.65
CA LYS A 2 12.20 -22.63 0.74
C LYS A 2 13.29 -22.13 1.69
N TRP A 3 12.96 -21.17 2.56
CA TRP A 3 13.86 -20.64 3.59
C TRP A 3 13.79 -21.55 4.82
N THR A 4 14.83 -22.36 5.03
CA THR A 4 14.95 -23.20 6.23
C THR A 4 15.66 -22.42 7.34
N PRO A 5 15.47 -22.79 8.63
CA PRO A 5 16.16 -22.12 9.75
C PRO A 5 17.69 -22.12 9.63
N ALA A 6 18.27 -23.14 9.00
CA ALA A 6 19.71 -23.19 8.72
C ALA A 6 20.14 -22.06 7.75
N LYS A 7 19.42 -21.90 6.62
CA LYS A 7 19.69 -20.85 5.64
C LYS A 7 19.46 -19.45 6.19
N LEU A 8 18.50 -19.29 7.10
CA LEU A 8 18.28 -18.00 7.79
C LEU A 8 19.47 -17.62 8.66
N ARG A 9 20.00 -18.57 9.44
CA ARG A 9 21.19 -18.34 10.27
C ARG A 9 22.44 -18.05 9.44
N GLU A 10 22.62 -18.78 8.34
CA GLU A 10 23.71 -18.55 7.38
C GLU A 10 23.58 -17.17 6.71
N ALA A 11 22.40 -16.79 6.21
CA ALA A 11 22.16 -15.46 5.64
C ALA A 11 22.35 -14.33 6.68
N ALA A 12 21.99 -14.56 7.94
CA ALA A 12 22.23 -13.62 9.02
C ALA A 12 23.73 -13.50 9.36
N ALA A 13 24.49 -14.60 9.29
CA ALA A 13 25.94 -14.58 9.42
C ALA A 13 26.58 -13.75 8.29
N MET A 14 26.23 -14.01 7.03
CA MET A 14 26.70 -13.21 5.89
C MET A 14 26.40 -11.71 6.08
N LYS A 15 25.21 -11.38 6.63
CA LYS A 15 24.86 -9.97 6.88
C LYS A 15 25.73 -9.35 7.97
N ARG A 16 26.07 -10.07 9.04
CA ARG A 16 27.01 -9.64 10.08
C ARG A 16 28.44 -9.49 9.54
N ASP A 17 28.82 -10.35 8.59
CA ASP A 17 30.09 -10.26 7.87
C ASP A 17 30.12 -9.10 6.85
N GLY A 18 29.04 -8.32 6.76
CA GLY A 18 28.96 -7.11 5.95
C GLY A 18 28.46 -7.31 4.53
N CYS A 19 28.08 -8.53 4.13
CA CYS A 19 27.46 -8.76 2.83
C CYS A 19 26.17 -7.96 2.68
N THR A 20 25.94 -7.40 1.49
CA THR A 20 24.70 -6.70 1.18
C THR A 20 23.57 -7.70 0.94
N TYR A 21 22.31 -7.24 1.01
CA TYR A 21 21.19 -8.08 0.58
C TYR A 21 21.26 -8.49 -0.90
N GLY A 22 22.01 -7.75 -1.73
CA GLY A 22 22.29 -8.13 -3.11
C GLY A 22 23.21 -9.36 -3.18
N ASP A 23 24.27 -9.37 -2.39
CA ASP A 23 25.24 -10.47 -2.34
C ASP A 23 24.60 -11.75 -1.79
N ILE A 24 23.82 -11.62 -0.71
CA ILE A 24 23.03 -12.74 -0.15
C ILE A 24 22.04 -13.27 -1.19
N ALA A 25 21.39 -12.38 -1.95
CA ALA A 25 20.45 -12.77 -3.00
C ALA A 25 21.15 -13.50 -4.16
N ALA A 26 22.34 -13.04 -4.55
CA ALA A 26 23.17 -13.69 -5.57
C ALA A 26 23.61 -15.09 -5.10
N HIS A 27 24.07 -15.22 -3.85
CA HIS A 27 24.48 -16.49 -3.24
C HIS A 27 23.37 -17.55 -3.30
N TYR A 28 22.14 -17.16 -2.93
CA TYR A 28 20.99 -18.07 -2.93
C TYR A 28 20.23 -18.16 -4.28
N ARG A 29 20.66 -17.41 -5.30
CA ARG A 29 19.97 -17.27 -6.61
C ARG A 29 18.50 -16.89 -6.47
N VAL A 30 18.21 -15.91 -5.60
CA VAL A 30 16.87 -15.35 -5.39
C VAL A 30 16.88 -13.85 -5.66
N SER A 31 15.71 -13.21 -5.70
CA SER A 31 15.66 -11.76 -5.83
C SER A 31 16.04 -11.06 -4.52
N ARG A 32 16.67 -9.89 -4.63
CA ARG A 32 16.97 -9.02 -3.47
C ARG A 32 15.73 -8.76 -2.60
N SER A 33 14.58 -8.54 -3.23
CA SER A 33 13.30 -8.32 -2.52
C SER A 33 12.85 -9.54 -1.71
N SER A 34 13.19 -10.76 -2.14
CA SER A 34 12.92 -11.99 -1.39
C SER A 34 13.70 -12.02 -0.07
N VAL A 35 15.00 -11.72 -0.13
CA VAL A 35 15.89 -11.64 1.05
C VAL A 35 15.43 -10.52 1.98
N LEU A 36 15.14 -9.33 1.45
CA LEU A 36 14.67 -8.19 2.25
C LEU A 36 13.37 -8.51 3.00
N GLY A 37 12.42 -9.17 2.34
CA GLY A 37 11.18 -9.59 2.98
C GLY A 37 11.43 -10.59 4.12
N ILE A 38 12.39 -11.50 3.96
CA ILE A 38 12.76 -12.47 4.99
C ILE A 38 13.46 -11.80 6.17
N ALA A 39 14.42 -10.91 5.92
CA ALA A 39 15.09 -10.14 6.96
C ALA A 39 14.08 -9.33 7.79
N ASN A 40 13.13 -8.66 7.14
CA ASN A 40 12.08 -7.89 7.82
C ASN A 40 11.17 -8.73 8.73
N ARG A 41 10.99 -10.03 8.42
CA ARG A 41 10.17 -10.96 9.23
C ARG A 41 10.95 -11.60 10.39
N ASN A 42 12.28 -11.64 10.31
CA ASN A 42 13.16 -12.25 11.30
C ASN A 42 14.10 -11.16 11.85
N ARG A 43 13.52 -10.13 12.47
CA ARG A 43 14.27 -8.96 12.96
C ARG A 43 15.22 -9.29 14.12
N ASP A 44 14.97 -10.40 14.81
CA ASP A 44 15.84 -10.99 15.81
C ASP A 44 17.19 -11.44 15.21
N LEU A 45 17.17 -12.01 13.99
CA LEU A 45 18.38 -12.43 13.28
C LEU A 45 18.98 -11.32 12.40
N PHE A 46 18.14 -10.38 11.95
CA PHE A 46 18.52 -9.25 11.11
C PHE A 46 18.16 -7.93 11.82
N PRO A 47 18.92 -7.53 12.85
CA PRO A 47 18.69 -6.26 13.50
C PRO A 47 18.77 -5.12 12.48
N LYS A 48 17.93 -4.10 12.67
CA LYS A 48 18.04 -2.91 11.84
C LYS A 48 19.39 -2.27 12.14
N GLU A 49 20.21 -2.12 11.11
CA GLU A 49 21.39 -1.26 11.20
C GLU A 49 20.94 0.13 11.63
N ASP A 50 21.66 0.72 12.56
CA ASP A 50 21.42 2.09 12.96
C ASP A 50 21.55 2.99 11.71
N GLU A 51 20.73 4.03 11.63
CA GLU A 51 20.73 4.90 10.47
C GLU A 51 22.10 5.58 10.27
N SER A 52 22.81 5.88 11.36
CA SER A 52 24.16 6.42 11.34
C SER A 52 25.20 5.40 10.84
N GLU A 53 25.12 4.14 11.26
CA GLU A 53 26.00 3.07 10.77
C GLU A 53 25.77 2.79 9.28
N ARG A 54 24.50 2.80 8.86
CA ARG A 54 24.14 2.66 7.45
C ARG A 54 24.67 3.82 6.63
N ALA A 55 24.56 5.05 7.13
CA ALA A 55 25.09 6.25 6.48
C ALA A 55 26.62 6.21 6.41
N ALA A 56 27.30 5.85 7.50
CA ALA A 56 28.75 5.71 7.55
C ALA A 56 29.27 4.62 6.60
N ARG A 57 28.61 3.46 6.53
CA ARG A 57 28.95 2.40 5.56
C ARG A 57 28.72 2.89 4.12
N TYR A 58 27.63 3.62 3.86
CA TYR A 58 27.39 4.19 2.54
C TYR A 58 28.48 5.21 2.16
N GLU A 59 28.88 6.07 3.10
CA GLU A 59 29.96 7.04 2.91
C GLU A 59 31.30 6.34 2.70
N GLN A 60 31.60 5.26 3.44
CA GLN A 60 32.83 4.47 3.26
C GLN A 60 32.87 3.75 1.90
N LEU A 61 31.74 3.17 1.46
CA LEU A 61 31.61 2.59 0.12
C LEU A 61 31.69 3.64 -0.99
N ARG A 62 31.27 4.87 -0.70
CA ARG A 62 31.31 6.01 -1.62
C ARG A 62 32.66 6.74 -1.62
N GLY A 63 33.40 6.64 -0.52
CA GLY A 63 34.66 7.34 -0.24
C GLY A 63 35.89 6.69 -0.87
N GLY A 64 35.77 5.51 -1.47
CA GLY A 64 36.72 5.10 -2.51
C GLY A 64 36.45 5.97 -3.72
N GLU A 65 37.36 6.92 -4.00
CA GLU A 65 37.34 7.89 -5.12
C GLU A 65 36.17 7.62 -6.04
N SER A 66 35.02 8.24 -5.74
CA SER A 66 33.82 8.06 -6.52
C SER A 66 34.21 8.27 -7.97
N ALA A 67 34.27 7.17 -8.74
CA ALA A 67 34.71 7.20 -10.12
C ALA A 67 34.00 8.40 -10.75
N PRO A 68 34.75 9.40 -11.25
CA PRO A 68 34.20 10.71 -11.58
C PRO A 68 32.95 10.43 -12.38
N ALA A 69 31.79 10.81 -11.81
CA ALA A 69 30.50 10.44 -12.36
C ALA A 69 30.58 10.75 -13.84
N ALA A 70 30.60 9.70 -14.67
CA ALA A 70 30.90 9.83 -16.09
C ALA A 70 30.08 11.03 -16.58
N PRO A 71 30.72 12.06 -17.17
CA PRO A 71 30.09 13.35 -17.39
C PRO A 71 28.74 13.05 -18.00
N ALA A 72 27.67 13.44 -17.29
CA ALA A 72 26.33 13.06 -17.68
C ALA A 72 26.19 13.50 -19.13
N GLY A 73 26.13 12.52 -20.04
CA GLY A 73 26.03 12.80 -21.46
C GLY A 73 24.87 13.77 -21.68
N PRO A 74 24.89 14.54 -22.79
CA PRO A 74 23.85 15.53 -23.05
C PRO A 74 22.48 14.90 -22.79
N ARG A 75 21.76 15.45 -21.80
CA ARG A 75 20.44 14.92 -21.44
C ARG A 75 19.57 15.04 -22.68
N PHE A 76 18.93 13.94 -23.06
CA PHE A 76 17.97 13.96 -24.16
C PHE A 76 16.92 15.05 -23.94
N GLN A 77 16.75 15.95 -24.91
CA GLN A 77 15.77 17.03 -24.86
C GLN A 77 14.74 16.85 -25.97
N TRP A 78 13.46 17.00 -25.63
CA TRP A 78 12.37 16.98 -26.60
C TRP A 78 12.30 18.32 -27.34
N THR A 79 12.92 18.37 -28.51
CA THR A 79 12.76 19.45 -29.49
C THR A 79 11.41 19.35 -30.20
N ASP A 80 10.96 20.44 -30.82
CA ASP A 80 9.67 20.43 -31.54
C ASP A 80 9.69 19.49 -32.77
N ALA A 81 10.86 19.33 -33.41
CA ALA A 81 11.05 18.34 -34.47
C ALA A 81 10.79 16.91 -33.96
N LEU A 82 11.40 16.54 -32.82
CA LEU A 82 11.22 15.22 -32.21
C LEU A 82 9.78 14.98 -31.74
N ARG A 83 9.09 16.03 -31.27
CA ARG A 83 7.66 15.93 -30.91
C ARG A 83 6.78 15.65 -32.12
N THR A 84 7.11 16.29 -33.25
CA THR A 84 6.39 16.11 -34.52
C THR A 84 6.60 14.71 -35.07
N ASP A 85 7.84 14.21 -35.06
CA ASP A 85 8.16 12.85 -35.46
C ASP A 85 7.51 11.80 -34.55
N ALA A 86 7.54 12.01 -33.23
CA ALA A 86 6.87 11.13 -32.28
C ALA A 86 5.35 11.12 -32.49
N ALA A 87 4.73 12.27 -32.80
CA ALA A 87 3.31 12.37 -33.12
C ALA A 87 2.96 11.59 -34.39
N ARG A 88 3.81 11.67 -35.43
CA ARG A 88 3.68 10.86 -36.65
C ARG A 88 3.72 9.36 -36.35
N LEU A 89 4.73 8.89 -35.61
CA LEU A 89 4.85 7.48 -35.23
C LEU A 89 3.64 7.00 -34.39
N TYR A 90 3.12 7.86 -33.51
CA TYR A 90 1.93 7.53 -32.72
C TYR A 90 0.66 7.41 -33.57
N ALA A 91 0.51 8.30 -34.57
CA ALA A 91 -0.56 8.24 -35.56
C ALA A 91 -0.48 6.95 -36.40
N GLU A 92 0.72 6.49 -36.74
CA GLU A 92 1.00 5.20 -37.40
C GLU A 92 0.67 3.97 -36.53
N GLY A 93 0.31 4.16 -35.26
CA GLY A 93 -0.08 3.05 -34.38
C GLY A 93 1.02 2.58 -33.44
N GLN A 94 2.21 3.18 -33.48
CA GLN A 94 3.30 2.77 -32.60
C GLN A 94 2.99 3.07 -31.13
N ASN A 95 3.47 2.19 -30.25
CA ASN A 95 3.35 2.37 -28.81
C ASN A 95 4.53 3.17 -28.24
N ALA A 96 4.40 3.65 -27.00
CA ALA A 96 5.41 4.50 -26.36
C ALA A 96 6.82 3.86 -26.29
N ARG A 97 6.93 2.53 -26.30
CA ARG A 97 8.21 1.83 -26.32
C ARG A 97 8.88 1.92 -27.68
N GLN A 98 8.14 1.62 -28.75
CA GLN A 98 8.64 1.75 -30.13
C GLN A 98 9.04 3.20 -30.44
N ILE A 99 8.23 4.16 -30.00
CA ILE A 99 8.54 5.59 -30.13
C ILE A 99 9.84 5.93 -29.37
N SER A 100 10.02 5.42 -28.15
CA SER A 100 11.24 5.69 -27.37
C SER A 100 12.50 5.11 -28.03
N GLU A 101 12.39 3.90 -28.60
CA GLU A 101 13.48 3.25 -29.33
C GLU A 101 13.82 4.03 -30.61
N ALA A 102 12.81 4.47 -31.37
CA ALA A 102 13.01 5.27 -32.59
C ALA A 102 13.61 6.66 -32.32
N MET A 103 13.26 7.29 -31.19
CA MET A 103 13.75 8.63 -30.83
C MET A 103 15.06 8.61 -30.03
N GLY A 104 15.58 7.44 -29.67
CA GLY A 104 16.80 7.32 -28.85
C GLY A 104 16.63 7.85 -27.42
N CYS A 105 15.43 7.71 -26.83
CA CYS A 105 15.14 8.17 -25.47
C CYS A 105 14.66 7.04 -24.57
N CYS A 106 14.57 7.29 -23.26
CA CYS A 106 14.04 6.30 -22.33
C CYS A 106 12.51 6.21 -22.40
N TYR A 107 11.96 5.01 -22.21
CA TYR A 107 10.51 4.74 -22.26
C TYR A 107 9.66 5.68 -21.37
N SER A 108 10.15 5.98 -20.17
CA SER A 108 9.47 6.88 -19.24
C SER A 108 9.43 8.32 -19.74
N SER A 109 10.46 8.78 -20.47
CA SER A 109 10.47 10.09 -21.12
C SER A 109 9.42 10.17 -22.22
N ALA A 110 9.35 9.18 -23.11
CA ALA A 110 8.34 9.12 -24.16
C ALA A 110 6.91 9.07 -23.59
N THR A 111 6.67 8.25 -22.57
CA THR A 111 5.35 8.15 -21.91
C THR A 111 4.91 9.50 -21.32
N LYS A 112 5.82 10.20 -20.63
CA LYS A 112 5.54 11.53 -20.06
C LYS A 112 5.27 12.56 -21.14
N MET A 113 6.05 12.56 -22.22
CA MET A 113 5.87 13.47 -23.35
C MET A 113 4.49 13.26 -24.01
N ILE A 114 4.10 12.01 -24.28
CA ILE A 114 2.79 11.66 -24.84
C ILE A 114 1.66 12.15 -23.92
N ALA A 115 1.77 11.91 -22.61
CA ALA A 115 0.76 12.32 -21.64
C ALA A 115 0.65 13.84 -21.48
N ALA A 116 1.76 14.56 -21.59
CA ALA A 116 1.82 16.01 -21.43
C ALA A 116 1.31 16.79 -22.65
N ASN A 117 1.18 16.16 -23.83
CA ASN A 117 0.75 16.81 -25.06
C ASN A 117 -0.51 16.18 -25.68
N PRO A 118 -1.69 16.21 -25.01
CA PRO A 118 -2.90 15.54 -25.51
C PRO A 118 -3.38 16.01 -26.90
N ALA A 119 -3.04 17.24 -27.30
CA ALA A 119 -3.37 17.77 -28.63
C ALA A 119 -2.63 17.03 -29.76
N LEU A 120 -1.37 16.65 -29.53
CA LEU A 120 -0.56 15.87 -30.48
C LEU A 120 -0.82 14.37 -30.36
N PHE A 121 -1.20 13.92 -29.17
CA PHE A 121 -1.41 12.50 -28.85
C PHE A 121 -2.83 12.27 -28.32
N PRO A 122 -3.85 12.28 -29.20
CA PRO A 122 -5.21 12.02 -28.76
C PRO A 122 -5.28 10.64 -28.11
N LYS A 123 -5.94 10.58 -26.95
CA LYS A 123 -6.17 9.32 -26.25
C LYS A 123 -7.01 8.44 -27.16
N LYS A 124 -6.40 7.39 -27.72
CA LYS A 124 -7.14 6.37 -28.45
C LYS A 124 -8.19 5.85 -27.48
N LYS A 125 -9.48 6.01 -27.82
CA LYS A 125 -10.58 5.48 -27.02
C LYS A 125 -10.32 3.99 -26.96
N ARG A 126 -9.77 3.54 -25.83
CA ARG A 126 -9.46 2.13 -25.64
C ARG A 126 -10.81 1.45 -25.71
N VAL A 127 -11.06 0.77 -26.82
CA VAL A 127 -12.15 -0.21 -26.88
C VAL A 127 -11.68 -1.27 -25.90
N VAL A 128 -12.12 -1.11 -24.65
CA VAL A 128 -11.95 -2.14 -23.65
C VAL A 128 -12.93 -3.21 -24.12
N GLU A 129 -12.46 -4.09 -25.00
CA GLU A 129 -13.12 -5.37 -25.19
C GLU A 129 -13.30 -5.92 -23.79
N ALA A 130 -14.56 -6.10 -23.41
CA ALA A 130 -14.93 -6.51 -22.06
C ALA A 130 -14.20 -7.82 -21.80
N LYS A 131 -13.08 -7.71 -21.08
CA LYS A 131 -12.24 -8.87 -20.80
C LYS A 131 -13.16 -9.84 -20.07
N PRO A 132 -13.33 -11.09 -20.57
CA PRO A 132 -14.21 -12.04 -19.91
C PRO A 132 -13.81 -12.08 -18.44
N ALA A 133 -14.79 -11.91 -17.55
CA ALA A 133 -14.55 -11.83 -16.13
C ALA A 133 -13.70 -13.04 -15.72
N LYS A 134 -12.41 -12.80 -15.47
CA LYS A 134 -11.52 -13.87 -15.07
C LYS A 134 -12.02 -14.33 -13.72
N ALA A 135 -12.43 -15.60 -13.63
CA ALA A 135 -12.76 -16.23 -12.36
C ALA A 135 -11.67 -15.87 -11.35
N VAL A 136 -12.06 -15.18 -10.29
CA VAL A 136 -11.13 -14.72 -9.26
C VAL A 136 -10.62 -15.98 -8.57
N LYS A 137 -9.43 -16.44 -8.97
CA LYS A 137 -8.79 -17.55 -8.28
C LYS A 137 -8.53 -17.08 -6.84
N PRO A 138 -9.01 -17.81 -5.82
CA PRO A 138 -8.76 -17.45 -4.45
C PRO A 138 -7.24 -17.32 -4.25
N SER A 139 -6.83 -16.16 -3.77
CA SER A 139 -5.43 -15.88 -3.43
C SER A 139 -4.91 -16.97 -2.51
N ALA A 140 -3.76 -17.56 -2.84
CA ALA A 140 -3.13 -18.64 -2.08
C ALA A 140 -2.86 -18.28 -0.60
N ARG A 141 -2.93 -16.99 -0.22
CA ARG A 141 -2.81 -16.55 1.18
C ARG A 141 -4.03 -16.87 2.05
N MET A 142 -5.20 -17.14 1.48
CA MET A 142 -6.40 -17.47 2.24
C MET A 142 -6.62 -18.98 2.40
N ALA A 143 -5.83 -19.83 1.74
CA ALA A 143 -6.02 -21.29 1.77
C ALA A 143 -5.68 -21.95 3.12
N GLY A 144 -4.93 -21.27 4.00
CA GLY A 144 -4.53 -21.80 5.32
C GLY A 144 -5.47 -21.42 6.46
N LEU A 145 -6.38 -20.47 6.24
CA LEU A 145 -7.46 -20.15 7.17
C LEU A 145 -8.66 -20.92 6.63
N ALA A 146 -8.97 -22.07 7.22
CA ALA A 146 -10.13 -22.89 6.88
C ALA A 146 -11.45 -22.17 7.28
N LEU A 147 -11.65 -20.95 6.78
CA LEU A 147 -12.93 -20.31 6.76
C LEU A 147 -13.73 -21.01 5.67
N PRO A 148 -14.93 -21.55 5.97
CA PRO A 148 -15.75 -22.23 4.99
C PRO A 148 -15.93 -21.31 3.79
N GLY A 149 -15.45 -21.78 2.63
CA GLY A 149 -15.56 -21.06 1.37
C GLY A 149 -17.02 -20.71 1.15
N ARG A 150 -17.30 -19.41 1.05
CA ARG A 150 -18.64 -18.91 0.76
C ARG A 150 -19.06 -19.55 -0.57
N PRO A 151 -20.19 -20.27 -0.64
CA PRO A 151 -20.60 -20.95 -1.87
C PRO A 151 -20.69 -19.92 -2.99
N ASP A 152 -19.99 -20.20 -4.08
CA ASP A 152 -19.93 -19.39 -5.31
C ASP A 152 -21.29 -19.43 -6.00
N GLY A 153 -22.20 -18.62 -5.48
CA GLY A 153 -23.48 -18.32 -6.08
C GLY A 153 -23.57 -16.84 -6.33
N SER A 154 -23.81 -16.46 -7.58
CA SER A 154 -24.32 -15.17 -8.03
C SER A 154 -25.73 -14.89 -7.45
N ALA A 155 -25.85 -14.92 -6.12
CA ALA A 155 -27.04 -14.58 -5.38
C ALA A 155 -26.79 -13.21 -4.72
N ALA A 156 -27.83 -12.38 -4.71
CA ALA A 156 -27.91 -11.05 -4.10
C ALA A 156 -26.88 -10.83 -2.98
N LYS A 157 -26.17 -9.68 -2.99
CA LYS A 157 -25.38 -9.20 -1.84
C LYS A 157 -26.14 -9.64 -0.59
N PRO A 158 -25.58 -10.55 0.24
CA PRO A 158 -26.27 -10.99 1.44
C PRO A 158 -26.59 -9.72 2.16
N ARG A 159 -27.90 -9.44 2.26
CA ARG A 159 -28.45 -8.21 2.81
C ARG A 159 -27.72 -8.10 4.14
N ALA A 160 -26.79 -7.13 4.23
CA ALA A 160 -26.08 -6.91 5.46
C ALA A 160 -27.19 -6.85 6.50
N VAL A 161 -27.09 -7.73 7.51
CA VAL A 161 -28.08 -7.69 8.58
C VAL A 161 -27.94 -6.29 9.11
N GLU A 162 -28.95 -5.48 8.84
CA GLU A 162 -28.96 -4.07 9.16
C GLU A 162 -29.04 -4.02 10.67
N VAL A 163 -27.88 -4.05 11.31
CA VAL A 163 -27.79 -3.94 12.76
C VAL A 163 -28.12 -2.49 13.05
N ASP A 164 -29.32 -2.29 13.58
CA ASP A 164 -29.76 -0.99 14.04
C ASP A 164 -28.85 -0.56 15.21
N LEU A 165 -27.95 0.39 14.94
CA LEU A 165 -27.05 0.93 15.96
C LEU A 165 -27.73 2.00 16.83
N SER A 166 -28.96 2.42 16.49
CA SER A 166 -29.69 3.41 17.29
C SER A 166 -30.10 2.86 18.66
N GLN A 167 -30.19 1.53 18.80
CA GLN A 167 -30.44 0.87 20.09
C GLN A 167 -29.35 1.13 21.14
N PHE A 168 -28.15 1.54 20.71
CA PHE A 168 -27.04 1.89 21.62
C PHE A 168 -27.09 3.37 22.04
N ALA A 169 -28.14 4.13 21.70
CA ALA A 169 -28.30 5.50 22.18
C ALA A 169 -28.46 5.54 23.71
N ILE A 170 -27.74 6.45 24.36
CA ILE A 170 -27.79 6.62 25.82
C ILE A 170 -28.98 7.53 26.18
N PRO A 171 -29.92 7.10 27.06
CA PRO A 171 -31.04 7.94 27.46
C PRO A 171 -30.59 9.28 28.05
N GLY A 172 -31.20 10.38 27.56
CA GLY A 172 -30.89 11.74 28.01
C GLY A 172 -29.67 12.39 27.36
N VAL A 173 -28.92 11.69 26.51
CA VAL A 173 -27.83 12.28 25.73
C VAL A 173 -28.34 12.61 24.32
N GLN A 174 -28.26 13.87 23.91
CA GLN A 174 -28.63 14.29 22.56
C GLN A 174 -27.54 13.89 21.56
N PRO A 175 -27.86 13.08 20.53
CA PRO A 175 -26.90 12.75 19.48
C PRO A 175 -26.36 14.00 18.78
N LYS A 176 -25.07 13.97 18.44
CA LYS A 176 -24.41 15.01 17.65
C LYS A 176 -24.04 14.47 16.28
N THR A 177 -23.67 15.35 15.36
CA THR A 177 -23.09 14.93 14.08
C THR A 177 -21.58 14.77 14.21
N ILE A 178 -20.96 13.99 13.31
CA ILE A 178 -19.50 13.80 13.31
C ILE A 178 -18.72 15.13 13.17
N LEU A 179 -19.32 16.16 12.58
CA LEU A 179 -18.72 17.50 12.48
C LEU A 179 -18.88 18.36 13.73
N THR A 180 -19.88 18.09 14.57
CA THR A 180 -20.19 18.90 15.76
C THR A 180 -19.72 18.27 17.07
N VAL A 181 -19.30 17.00 17.04
CA VAL A 181 -18.76 16.30 18.19
C VAL A 181 -17.39 16.85 18.60
N GLY A 182 -17.27 17.27 19.86
CA GLY A 182 -16.03 17.83 20.40
C GLY A 182 -14.94 16.79 20.64
N ALA A 183 -13.73 17.24 20.97
CA ALA A 183 -12.61 16.36 21.31
C ALA A 183 -12.83 15.55 22.60
N GLY A 184 -13.69 16.03 23.50
CA GLY A 184 -14.08 15.38 24.75
C GLY A 184 -15.42 14.63 24.68
N GLU A 185 -15.89 14.28 23.48
CA GLU A 185 -17.22 13.69 23.28
C GLU A 185 -17.16 12.39 22.45
N CYS A 186 -18.12 11.52 22.69
CA CYS A 186 -18.12 10.16 22.17
C CYS A 186 -18.48 10.13 20.68
N ARG A 187 -17.61 9.51 19.88
CA ARG A 187 -17.77 9.36 18.43
C ARG A 187 -18.36 8.03 17.99
N PHE A 188 -19.09 7.33 18.87
CA PHE A 188 -19.73 6.06 18.52
C PHE A 188 -20.87 6.31 17.52
N PRO A 189 -20.88 5.71 16.31
CA PRO A 189 -21.94 5.89 15.32
C PRO A 189 -23.26 5.28 15.77
N LEU A 190 -24.35 6.03 15.62
CA LEU A 190 -25.72 5.55 15.94
C LEU A 190 -26.51 5.15 14.67
N SER A 191 -25.91 5.28 13.49
CA SER A 191 -26.47 4.81 12.22
C SER A 191 -25.81 3.50 11.78
N PRO A 192 -26.52 2.61 11.06
CA PRO A 192 -25.94 1.39 10.50
C PRO A 192 -24.66 1.66 9.69
N ALA A 193 -23.71 0.72 9.71
CA ALA A 193 -22.42 0.86 9.02
C ALA A 193 -22.55 1.07 7.49
N ASP A 194 -23.66 0.62 6.92
CA ASP A 194 -23.96 0.74 5.49
C ASP A 194 -24.76 2.00 5.13
N ALA A 195 -25.26 2.74 6.13
CA ALA A 195 -25.80 4.07 5.90
C ALA A 195 -24.65 4.97 5.41
N ALA A 196 -24.90 5.77 4.38
CA ALA A 196 -23.87 6.63 3.80
C ALA A 196 -23.21 7.49 4.90
N GLY A 197 -21.96 7.17 5.23
CA GLY A 197 -21.17 7.89 6.23
C GLY A 197 -20.91 9.32 5.76
N GLY A 198 -21.79 10.22 6.16
CA GLY A 198 -21.78 11.64 5.79
C GLY A 198 -21.42 12.56 6.96
N PRO A 199 -21.27 13.86 6.70
CA PRO A 199 -21.06 14.88 7.72
C PRO A 199 -22.20 14.94 8.76
N ASP A 200 -23.39 14.49 8.39
CA ASP A 200 -24.59 14.46 9.23
C ASP A 200 -24.78 13.13 9.97
N MET A 201 -23.80 12.23 9.91
CA MET A 201 -23.87 10.93 10.59
C MET A 201 -24.00 11.13 12.11
N PRO A 202 -25.08 10.62 12.74
CA PRO A 202 -25.31 10.79 14.16
C PRO A 202 -24.32 9.94 14.97
N VAL A 203 -23.74 10.56 16.00
CA VAL A 203 -22.85 9.95 16.98
C VAL A 203 -23.35 10.23 18.38
N CYS A 204 -22.93 9.41 19.34
CA CYS A 204 -23.39 9.48 20.74
C CYS A 204 -23.26 10.87 21.38
N GLY A 205 -22.11 11.53 21.30
CA GLY A 205 -21.90 12.86 21.90
C GLY A 205 -21.74 12.90 23.43
N ALA A 206 -21.86 11.77 24.15
CA ALA A 206 -21.63 11.72 25.60
C ALA A 206 -20.18 12.08 25.97
N PRO A 207 -19.91 12.66 27.16
CA PRO A 207 -18.56 13.01 27.59
C PRO A 207 -17.66 11.78 27.70
N VAL A 208 -16.40 11.93 27.27
CA VAL A 208 -15.37 10.87 27.33
C VAL A 208 -14.26 11.25 28.30
N ARG A 209 -13.51 10.24 28.77
CA ARG A 209 -12.28 10.49 29.54
C ARG A 209 -11.22 11.16 28.65
N ALA A 210 -10.32 11.94 29.24
CA ALA A 210 -9.23 12.56 28.50
C ALA A 210 -8.45 11.51 27.69
N GLY A 211 -8.33 11.73 26.37
CA GLY A 211 -7.66 10.81 25.44
C GLY A 211 -8.50 9.63 24.94
N ALA A 212 -9.74 9.45 25.40
CA ALA A 212 -10.63 8.40 24.89
C ALA A 212 -11.48 8.88 23.71
N SER A 213 -11.82 7.97 22.80
CA SER A 213 -12.73 8.25 21.68
C SER A 213 -14.19 7.89 21.98
N TRP A 214 -14.43 7.06 23.01
CA TRP A 214 -15.75 6.54 23.37
C TRP A 214 -16.06 6.76 24.85
N CYS A 215 -17.35 6.95 25.15
CA CYS A 215 -17.81 7.07 26.53
C CYS A 215 -17.72 5.70 27.24
N PRO A 216 -17.82 5.65 28.58
CA PRO A 216 -17.74 4.39 29.32
C PRO A 216 -18.75 3.32 28.89
N THR A 217 -19.93 3.72 28.39
CA THR A 217 -20.96 2.80 27.89
C THR A 217 -20.52 2.15 26.58
N HIS A 218 -20.26 2.94 25.52
CA HIS A 218 -19.85 2.40 24.22
C HIS A 218 -18.46 1.75 24.23
N CYS A 219 -17.60 2.10 25.18
CA CYS A 219 -16.35 1.38 25.38
C CYS A 219 -16.60 -0.09 25.76
N ARG A 220 -17.63 -0.38 26.58
CA ARG A 220 -18.02 -1.75 26.93
C ARG A 220 -18.62 -2.49 25.73
N ASP A 221 -19.45 -1.80 24.94
CA ASP A 221 -20.12 -2.41 23.78
C ASP A 221 -19.14 -2.77 22.66
N VAL A 222 -18.11 -1.96 22.42
CA VAL A 222 -17.13 -2.23 21.35
C VAL A 222 -15.99 -3.12 21.82
N PHE A 223 -15.54 -2.98 23.07
CA PHE A 223 -14.42 -3.74 23.62
C PHE A 223 -14.88 -4.76 24.65
N VAL A 224 -15.91 -5.55 24.33
CA VAL A 224 -16.50 -6.59 25.20
C VAL A 224 -15.43 -7.46 25.89
N GLU A 225 -14.28 -7.69 25.25
CA GLU A 225 -13.16 -8.48 25.80
C GLU A 225 -12.22 -7.74 26.79
N ARG A 226 -12.21 -6.41 26.86
CA ARG A 226 -11.29 -5.66 27.75
C ARG A 226 -11.84 -5.40 29.15
N ALA A 227 -13.15 -5.58 29.36
CA ALA A 227 -13.77 -5.30 30.65
C ALA A 227 -13.40 -6.33 31.73
N THR A 228 -12.98 -7.54 31.34
CA THR A 228 -12.62 -8.60 32.29
C THR A 228 -11.23 -8.44 32.89
N GLU A 229 -10.34 -7.63 32.30
CA GLU A 229 -8.92 -7.58 32.73
C GLU A 229 -8.60 -6.45 33.71
N ASN A 230 -9.43 -5.40 33.82
CA ASN A 230 -9.13 -4.20 34.62
C ASN A 230 -9.99 -4.02 35.89
N SER A 231 -10.64 -5.07 36.39
CA SER A 231 -11.40 -5.03 37.65
C SER A 231 -10.64 -5.67 38.83
N GLY A 232 -9.34 -5.90 38.68
CA GLY A 232 -8.44 -6.39 39.73
C GLY A 232 -7.46 -5.32 40.19
N GLU A 233 -7.95 -4.29 40.88
CA GLU A 233 -7.19 -3.42 41.78
C GLU A 233 -8.07 -3.02 42.97
#